data_AF-A0A7V9G9C7-F1
#
_entry.id   AF-A0A7V9G9C7-F1
#
_cell.length_a   1.000
_cell.length_b   1.000
_cell.length_c   1.000
_cell.angle_alpha   90.00
_cell.angle_beta   90.00
_cell.angle_gamma   90.00
#
_symmetry.space_group_name_H-M   'P 1'
#
loop_
_entity.id
_entity.type
_entity.pdbx_description
1 polymer ?
#
loop_
_entity_poly.entity_id
_entity_poly.type
_entity_poly.pdbx_seq_one_letter_code
_entity_poly.pdbx_strand_id
1 'polypeptide(L)'
;MPAPTLSALFPDARRRRARVIGVVPGSGECARAAVDAGADLMIALNSGMFRTMGLGSVAAYMPYADANEQTERLLGEHILPHARACTLVAGVFGDASEPDVADYLRRLTSRGVRAVAYWPSVGQLEGPVRSALEADGCGLEREIETLRRARAMGFETCAFAFAPDEARRLAASGVDCLVLSLGLTRAIADVDDKRDQVQRAIQSLNAMHASALQGRADVPCLAYGGPLTSPEDLELLFRQSALDGFAGGSVFERLPLLDITGATVRRFKSVAAMRGDGRSGLGDMIGRSPPMLELFKLLQRVAPFDVSVCVEGETGTGKELVATQLHRLSHRAHQPFVTLNCGALPETLLESELFGHEKGAFTGAERRRLGKFELAHRGTMFLDEVASLSPHGQVSLLRALQQREIMRIGGEAMIPVDVRVIAASNENLPDLVARGRFRADLYHRLNQITLDVPPLRERGADLRLLAEEFLGRFEIQLDRPLSGLSDRFWTKLTAHSWPGNIRELQHVLMHAALREDGPLLEGRHFAPATRGASPLPGAAVTAGRSGEAWRSAIARALKDARGNKSRAAAALGVTRRTLYKWLEEIGS
;
A
#
# COMPACT_ATOMS: atom_id res chain seq x y z
N MET A 1 -10.16 -3.03 30.63
CA MET A 1 -8.78 -2.50 30.76
C MET A 1 -8.76 -1.08 30.24
N PRO A 2 -7.97 -0.16 30.82
CA PRO A 2 -7.81 1.18 30.23
C PRO A 2 -7.18 1.06 28.84
N ALA A 3 -7.59 1.93 27.90
CA ALA A 3 -6.99 2.00 26.58
C ALA A 3 -5.47 2.25 26.65
N PRO A 4 -4.68 1.66 25.74
CA PRO A 4 -3.25 1.90 25.70
C PRO A 4 -2.94 3.37 25.35
N THR A 5 -1.82 3.87 25.86
CA THR A 5 -1.26 5.19 25.51
C THR A 5 -0.52 5.10 24.17
N LEU A 6 -0.27 6.23 23.49
CA LEU A 6 0.53 6.27 22.25
C LEU A 6 1.94 5.71 22.50
N SER A 7 2.55 6.08 23.62
CA SER A 7 3.86 5.59 24.08
C SER A 7 3.89 4.09 24.34
N ALA A 8 2.74 3.45 24.60
CA ALA A 8 2.64 1.99 24.69
C ALA A 8 2.33 1.37 23.33
N LEU A 9 1.46 2.00 22.55
CA LEU A 9 0.91 1.49 21.31
C LEU A 9 1.99 1.25 20.25
N PHE A 10 2.80 2.26 19.94
CA PHE A 10 3.79 2.15 18.86
C PHE A 10 4.92 1.16 19.18
N PRO A 11 5.55 1.18 20.37
CA PRO A 11 6.53 0.17 20.72
C PRO A 11 5.95 -1.24 20.73
N ASP A 12 4.71 -1.43 21.17
CA ASP A 12 4.05 -2.73 21.13
C ASP A 12 3.79 -3.22 19.71
N ALA A 13 3.28 -2.35 18.83
CA ALA A 13 3.13 -2.64 17.41
C ALA A 13 4.47 -2.99 16.77
N ARG A 14 5.53 -2.20 17.01
CA ARG A 14 6.90 -2.48 16.54
C ARG A 14 7.43 -3.83 17.04
N ARG A 15 7.22 -4.18 18.32
CA ARG A 15 7.62 -5.49 18.89
C ARG A 15 6.90 -6.65 18.20
N ARG A 16 5.60 -6.51 17.97
CA ARG A 16 4.78 -7.47 17.21
C ARG A 16 5.02 -7.38 15.71
N ARG A 17 5.88 -6.47 15.26
CA ARG A 17 6.10 -6.09 13.85
C ARG A 17 4.81 -5.74 13.10
N ALA A 18 3.75 -5.41 13.81
CA ALA A 18 2.47 -4.99 13.24
C ALA A 18 2.51 -3.50 12.87
N ARG A 19 1.63 -3.08 11.97
CA ARG A 19 1.37 -1.66 11.70
C ARG A 19 0.13 -1.18 12.46
N VAL A 20 0.15 0.07 12.87
CA VAL A 20 -0.98 0.72 13.56
C VAL A 20 -2.02 1.15 12.53
N ILE A 21 -3.28 0.78 12.75
CA ILE A 21 -4.42 1.27 11.95
C ILE A 21 -5.27 2.24 12.78
N GLY A 22 -5.25 3.50 12.35
CA GLY A 22 -6.02 4.58 12.95
C GLY A 22 -7.29 4.93 12.17
N VAL A 23 -8.35 5.26 12.88
CA VAL A 23 -9.61 5.73 12.29
C VAL A 23 -9.92 7.14 12.79
N VAL A 24 -10.40 8.00 11.90
CA VAL A 24 -10.87 9.35 12.20
C VAL A 24 -12.39 9.38 12.05
N PRO A 25 -13.15 8.96 13.08
CA PRO A 25 -14.60 8.83 12.97
C PRO A 25 -15.28 10.20 13.04
N GLY A 26 -16.38 10.36 12.29
CA GLY A 26 -17.30 11.49 12.38
C GLY A 26 -18.63 11.17 13.05
N SER A 27 -18.85 9.91 13.39
CA SER A 27 -20.07 9.40 14.04
C SER A 27 -19.76 8.33 15.09
N GLY A 28 -20.67 8.16 16.04
CA GLY A 28 -20.54 7.13 17.07
C GLY A 28 -20.66 5.71 16.51
N GLU A 29 -21.44 5.54 15.43
CA GLU A 29 -21.56 4.25 14.76
C GLU A 29 -20.26 3.85 14.05
N CYS A 30 -19.59 4.80 13.38
CA CYS A 30 -18.26 4.58 12.79
C CYS A 30 -17.23 4.24 13.87
N ALA A 31 -17.26 4.96 15.01
CA ALA A 31 -16.41 4.66 16.15
C ALA A 31 -16.65 3.23 16.68
N ARG A 32 -17.90 2.85 16.94
CA ARG A 32 -18.25 1.49 17.39
C ARG A 32 -17.75 0.42 16.41
N ALA A 33 -18.07 0.57 15.12
CA ALA A 33 -17.66 -0.38 14.09
C ALA A 33 -16.13 -0.51 13.99
N ALA A 34 -15.39 0.59 14.16
CA ALA A 34 -13.93 0.58 14.15
C ALA A 34 -13.34 -0.14 15.37
N VAL A 35 -13.88 0.08 16.58
CA VAL A 35 -13.44 -0.66 17.79
C VAL A 35 -13.73 -2.14 17.64
N ASP A 36 -14.95 -2.51 17.23
CA ASP A 36 -15.37 -3.91 17.08
C ASP A 36 -14.50 -4.63 16.02
N ALA A 37 -14.01 -3.90 15.02
CA ALA A 37 -13.09 -4.40 14.00
C ALA A 37 -11.61 -4.38 14.40
N GLY A 38 -11.26 -3.92 15.61
CA GLY A 38 -9.90 -3.93 16.13
C GLY A 38 -9.01 -2.78 15.69
N ALA A 39 -9.57 -1.57 15.48
CA ALA A 39 -8.79 -0.36 15.28
C ALA A 39 -7.87 -0.08 16.48
N ASP A 40 -6.63 0.30 16.20
CA ASP A 40 -5.59 0.52 17.20
C ASP A 40 -5.66 1.93 17.81
N LEU A 41 -6.06 2.90 16.99
CA LEU A 41 -6.04 4.33 17.29
C LEU A 41 -7.32 5.00 16.76
N MET A 42 -7.85 5.93 17.53
CA MET A 42 -8.87 6.88 17.12
C MET A 42 -8.37 8.30 17.20
N ILE A 43 -8.65 9.09 16.17
CA ILE A 43 -8.34 10.52 16.15
C ILE A 43 -9.66 11.28 15.98
N ALA A 44 -10.14 11.89 17.05
CA ALA A 44 -11.36 12.70 17.06
C ALA A 44 -11.04 14.11 16.56
N LEU A 45 -11.45 14.43 15.33
CA LEU A 45 -11.23 15.73 14.70
C LEU A 45 -12.58 16.29 14.28
N ASN A 46 -12.80 17.61 14.44
CA ASN A 46 -14.01 18.29 13.94
C ASN A 46 -14.29 18.00 12.44
N SER A 47 -13.26 17.74 11.64
CA SER A 47 -13.40 17.30 10.24
C SER A 47 -14.29 16.07 10.05
N GLY A 48 -14.42 15.20 11.06
CA GLY A 48 -15.33 14.07 11.05
C GLY A 48 -16.80 14.48 10.96
N MET A 49 -17.20 15.51 11.71
CA MET A 49 -18.59 16.01 11.69
C MET A 49 -19.01 16.48 10.30
N PHE A 50 -18.12 17.18 9.60
CA PHE A 50 -18.40 17.64 8.25
C PHE A 50 -18.55 16.47 7.27
N ARG A 51 -17.74 15.42 7.42
CA ARG A 51 -17.85 14.21 6.57
C ARG A 51 -19.20 13.52 6.74
N THR A 52 -19.73 13.44 7.97
CA THR A 52 -21.03 12.81 8.21
C THR A 52 -22.20 13.66 7.73
N MET A 53 -22.02 14.98 7.65
CA MET A 53 -22.95 15.91 7.00
C MET A 53 -22.86 15.89 5.45
N GLY A 54 -21.99 15.06 4.86
CA GLY A 54 -21.79 15.00 3.41
C GLY A 54 -20.90 16.13 2.86
N LEU A 55 -20.25 16.90 3.73
CA LEU A 55 -19.29 17.94 3.36
C LEU A 55 -17.86 17.40 3.34
N GLY A 56 -17.00 18.05 2.56
CA GLY A 56 -15.57 17.72 2.54
C GLY A 56 -14.88 18.11 3.85
N SER A 57 -13.86 17.36 4.26
CA SER A 57 -13.06 17.65 5.48
C SER A 57 -12.43 19.05 5.51
N VAL A 58 -12.32 19.74 4.36
CA VAL A 58 -11.86 21.14 4.25
C VAL A 58 -12.79 22.10 5.00
N ALA A 59 -14.07 21.77 5.17
CA ALA A 59 -15.00 22.62 5.91
C ALA A 59 -14.57 22.86 7.37
N ALA A 60 -13.74 21.97 7.94
CA ALA A 60 -13.12 22.17 9.25
C ALA A 60 -12.16 23.36 9.33
N TYR A 61 -11.72 23.89 8.20
CA TYR A 61 -10.79 25.02 8.07
C TYR A 61 -11.49 26.35 7.77
N MET A 62 -12.82 26.34 7.63
CA MET A 62 -13.59 27.57 7.52
C MET A 62 -13.58 28.32 8.86
N PRO A 63 -13.71 29.66 8.87
CA PRO A 63 -13.57 30.50 10.06
C PRO A 63 -14.79 30.40 11.00
N TYR A 64 -15.07 29.19 11.48
CA TYR A 64 -15.93 28.95 12.63
C TYR A 64 -15.00 28.81 13.83
N ALA A 65 -14.97 29.80 14.71
CA ALA A 65 -14.02 29.91 15.81
C ALA A 65 -14.15 28.81 16.90
N ASP A 66 -15.05 27.85 16.71
CA ASP A 66 -15.50 26.85 17.69
C ASP A 66 -14.91 25.43 17.45
N ALA A 67 -13.77 25.30 16.74
CA ALA A 67 -13.18 24.00 16.40
C ALA A 67 -12.92 23.08 17.61
N ASN A 68 -12.52 23.66 18.75
CA ASN A 68 -12.35 22.94 20.02
C ASN A 68 -13.70 22.45 20.58
N GLU A 69 -14.74 23.29 20.55
CA GLU A 69 -16.10 22.92 21.00
C GLU A 69 -16.70 21.83 20.11
N GLN A 70 -16.54 21.93 18.79
CA GLN A 70 -16.97 20.91 17.83
C GLN A 70 -16.30 19.57 18.13
N THR A 71 -14.98 19.58 18.34
CA THR A 71 -14.23 18.38 18.68
C THR A 71 -14.66 17.82 20.04
N GLU A 72 -14.90 18.68 21.04
CA GLU A 72 -15.41 18.26 22.35
C GLU A 72 -16.78 17.59 22.25
N ARG A 73 -17.70 18.18 21.49
CA ARG A 73 -19.04 17.66 21.25
C ARG A 73 -18.98 16.29 20.57
N LEU A 74 -18.25 16.19 19.46
CA LEU A 74 -18.04 14.92 18.75
C LEU A 74 -17.47 13.85 19.69
N LEU A 75 -16.46 14.21 20.47
CA LEU A 75 -15.79 13.31 21.40
C LEU A 75 -16.72 12.83 22.51
N GLY A 76 -17.44 13.75 23.15
CA GLY A 76 -18.34 13.46 24.27
C GLY A 76 -19.60 12.72 23.88
N GLU A 77 -20.29 13.17 22.83
CA GLU A 77 -21.60 12.66 22.43
C GLU A 77 -21.50 11.38 21.59
N HIS A 78 -20.44 11.23 20.80
CA HIS A 78 -20.36 10.17 19.79
C HIS A 78 -19.20 9.19 20.00
N ILE A 79 -17.99 9.64 20.34
CA ILE A 79 -16.81 8.75 20.30
C ILE A 79 -16.56 8.04 21.63
N LEU A 80 -16.48 8.78 22.74
CA LEU A 80 -16.19 8.22 24.08
C LEU A 80 -17.13 7.08 24.53
N PRO A 81 -18.44 7.08 24.20
CA PRO A 81 -19.31 5.95 24.52
C PRO A 81 -18.85 4.62 23.92
N HIS A 82 -18.10 4.65 22.80
CA HIS A 82 -17.72 3.46 22.04
C HIS A 82 -16.20 3.20 22.04
N ALA A 83 -15.37 4.20 22.32
CA ALA A 83 -13.91 4.17 22.13
C ALA A 83 -13.08 3.73 23.36
N ARG A 84 -13.69 3.27 24.45
CA ARG A 84 -12.99 3.07 25.76
C ARG A 84 -11.82 2.09 25.74
N ALA A 85 -11.77 1.19 24.75
CA ALA A 85 -10.71 0.19 24.59
C ALA A 85 -9.64 0.58 23.56
N CYS A 86 -9.79 1.71 22.86
CA CYS A 86 -8.91 2.16 21.78
C CYS A 86 -8.13 3.40 22.22
N THR A 87 -6.86 3.52 21.79
CA THR A 87 -6.09 4.75 22.04
C THR A 87 -6.81 5.93 21.39
N LEU A 88 -7.09 7.00 22.14
CA LEU A 88 -7.87 8.14 21.67
C LEU A 88 -7.04 9.42 21.69
N VAL A 89 -7.00 10.09 20.54
CA VAL A 89 -6.37 11.39 20.32
C VAL A 89 -7.45 12.42 20.00
N ALA A 90 -7.48 13.53 20.72
CA ALA A 90 -8.42 14.63 20.44
C ALA A 90 -7.75 15.77 19.67
N GLY A 91 -8.45 16.34 18.68
CA GLY A 91 -8.03 17.57 18.03
C GLY A 91 -7.98 18.74 19.02
N VAL A 92 -6.95 19.57 18.93
CA VAL A 92 -6.84 20.84 19.65
C VAL A 92 -6.42 21.94 18.69
N PHE A 93 -7.08 23.08 18.76
CA PHE A 93 -6.77 24.26 17.97
C PHE A 93 -6.34 25.39 18.91
N GLY A 94 -5.23 26.04 18.57
CA GLY A 94 -4.74 27.22 19.28
C GLY A 94 -5.20 28.48 18.55
N ASP A 95 -6.25 29.13 19.06
CA ASP A 95 -6.63 30.47 18.61
C ASP A 95 -5.76 31.55 19.28
N ALA A 96 -6.03 32.83 19.01
CA ALA A 96 -5.25 33.94 19.56
C ALA A 96 -5.38 34.10 21.11
N SER A 97 -6.31 33.39 21.78
CA SER A 97 -6.58 33.51 23.20
C SER A 97 -6.04 32.32 24.01
N GLU A 98 -4.86 32.50 24.61
CA GLU A 98 -4.19 31.46 25.39
C GLU A 98 -5.01 30.84 26.55
N PRO A 99 -5.90 31.58 27.27
CA PRO A 99 -6.70 31.00 28.35
C PRO A 99 -7.68 29.91 27.91
N ASP A 100 -8.18 29.97 26.67
CA ASP A 100 -9.21 29.04 26.17
C ASP A 100 -8.65 27.63 25.93
N VAL A 101 -7.45 27.54 25.35
CA VAL A 101 -6.78 26.25 25.09
C VAL A 101 -6.46 25.50 26.38
N ALA A 102 -5.96 26.21 27.41
CA ALA A 102 -5.64 25.58 28.70
C ALA A 102 -6.91 25.07 29.40
N ASP A 103 -8.03 25.78 29.28
CA ASP A 103 -9.31 25.32 29.81
C ASP A 103 -9.84 24.11 29.05
N TYR A 104 -9.78 24.15 27.72
CA TYR A 104 -10.13 23.01 26.87
C TYR A 104 -9.33 21.75 27.22
N LEU A 105 -8.02 21.86 27.41
CA LEU A 105 -7.17 20.74 27.84
C LEU A 105 -7.57 20.19 29.22
N ARG A 106 -7.97 21.05 30.17
CA ARG A 106 -8.51 20.59 31.46
C ARG A 106 -9.83 19.82 31.28
N ARG A 107 -10.72 20.28 30.41
CA ARG A 107 -11.97 19.57 30.07
C ARG A 107 -11.71 18.22 29.39
N LEU A 108 -10.72 18.13 28.51
CA LEU A 108 -10.29 16.85 27.93
C LEU A 108 -9.75 15.89 28.99
N THR A 109 -8.98 16.41 29.96
CA THR A 109 -8.44 15.63 31.09
C THR A 109 -9.57 15.04 31.94
N SER A 110 -10.60 15.83 32.28
CA SER A 110 -11.74 15.36 33.08
C SER A 110 -12.57 14.29 32.35
N ARG A 111 -12.53 14.27 31.01
CA ARG A 111 -13.13 13.24 30.15
C ARG A 111 -12.24 12.01 29.94
N GLY A 112 -11.04 11.98 30.51
CA GLY A 112 -10.11 10.85 30.44
C GLY A 112 -9.30 10.75 29.14
N VAL A 113 -9.27 11.81 28.33
CA VAL A 113 -8.42 11.89 27.13
C VAL A 113 -6.97 12.07 27.56
N ARG A 114 -6.04 11.34 26.94
CA ARG A 114 -4.61 11.33 27.30
C ARG A 114 -3.68 11.77 26.18
N ALA A 115 -4.21 11.93 24.97
CA ALA A 115 -3.45 12.35 23.82
C ALA A 115 -4.20 13.40 23.00
N VAL A 116 -3.47 14.34 22.42
CA VAL A 116 -4.02 15.40 21.55
C VAL A 116 -3.25 15.55 20.26
N ALA A 117 -3.90 16.08 19.23
CA ALA A 117 -3.28 16.46 17.97
C ALA A 117 -3.63 17.89 17.60
N TYR A 118 -2.67 18.68 17.13
CA TYR A 118 -2.99 20.02 16.64
C TYR A 118 -3.82 19.92 15.37
N TRP A 119 -5.06 20.40 15.42
CA TRP A 119 -5.99 20.38 14.29
C TRP A 119 -7.08 21.43 14.49
N PRO A 120 -7.45 22.19 13.44
CA PRO A 120 -6.93 22.16 12.08
C PRO A 120 -5.49 22.69 11.96
N SER A 121 -4.65 22.08 11.12
CA SER A 121 -3.23 22.48 10.94
C SER A 121 -3.05 23.42 9.75
N VAL A 122 -2.34 24.53 9.95
CA VAL A 122 -2.06 25.54 8.92
C VAL A 122 -1.34 24.95 7.71
N GLY A 123 -0.58 23.86 7.89
CA GLY A 123 0.12 23.17 6.80
C GLY A 123 -0.81 22.60 5.72
N GLN A 124 -2.10 22.41 6.03
CA GLN A 124 -3.12 22.01 5.06
C GLN A 124 -3.49 23.13 4.08
N LEU A 125 -3.23 24.39 4.44
CA LEU A 125 -3.57 25.58 3.66
C LEU A 125 -2.39 25.98 2.75
N GLU A 126 -2.70 26.56 1.59
CA GLU A 126 -1.71 26.96 0.60
C GLU A 126 -1.87 28.43 0.19
N GLY A 127 -0.79 29.01 -0.33
CA GLY A 127 -0.81 30.33 -0.96
C GLY A 127 -1.13 31.50 -0.02
N PRO A 128 -1.84 32.54 -0.48
CA PRO A 128 -2.05 33.78 0.27
C PRO A 128 -2.71 33.60 1.64
N VAL A 129 -3.59 32.60 1.79
CA VAL A 129 -4.29 32.32 3.06
C VAL A 129 -3.30 31.83 4.12
N ARG A 130 -2.39 30.92 3.74
CA ARG A 130 -1.34 30.45 4.64
C ARG A 130 -0.40 31.59 5.04
N SER A 131 0.03 32.41 4.08
CA SER A 131 0.90 33.55 4.35
C SER A 131 0.26 34.57 5.30
N ALA A 132 -1.05 34.83 5.17
CA ALA A 132 -1.77 35.71 6.07
C ALA A 132 -1.83 35.14 7.50
N LEU A 133 -2.18 33.86 7.65
CA LEU A 133 -2.22 33.21 8.97
C LEU A 133 -0.84 33.15 9.63
N GLU A 134 0.22 32.87 8.87
CA GLU A 134 1.59 32.89 9.38
C GLU A 134 2.01 34.30 9.83
N ALA A 135 1.63 35.35 9.09
CA ALA A 135 1.87 36.74 9.47
C ALA A 135 1.14 37.16 10.76
N ASP A 136 -0.06 36.62 10.98
CA ASP A 136 -0.86 36.84 12.19
C ASP A 136 -0.41 35.96 13.39
N GLY A 137 0.68 35.20 13.24
CA GLY A 137 1.21 34.34 14.30
C GLY A 137 0.41 33.04 14.52
N CYS A 138 -0.40 32.65 13.54
CA CYS A 138 -1.16 31.41 13.43
C CYS A 138 -0.47 30.41 12.47
N GLY A 139 0.86 30.29 12.60
CA GLY A 139 1.71 29.42 11.79
C GLY A 139 2.19 28.15 12.52
N LEU A 140 3.13 27.42 11.92
CA LEU A 140 3.69 26.17 12.49
C LEU A 140 4.24 26.34 13.93
N GLU A 141 4.84 27.48 14.24
CA GLU A 141 5.37 27.76 15.58
C GLU A 141 4.27 27.80 16.65
N ARG A 142 3.07 28.28 16.30
CA ARG A 142 1.90 28.25 17.19
C ARG A 142 1.47 26.81 17.47
N GLU A 143 1.50 25.95 16.46
CA GLU A 143 1.17 24.54 16.60
C GLU A 143 2.15 23.85 17.55
N ILE A 144 3.45 24.07 17.35
CA ILE A 144 4.52 23.54 18.20
C ILE A 144 4.34 24.00 19.65
N GLU A 145 4.07 25.28 19.88
CA GLU A 145 3.89 25.84 21.22
C GLU A 145 2.65 25.26 21.91
N THR A 146 1.54 25.13 21.18
CA THR A 146 0.30 24.52 21.68
C THR A 146 0.52 23.07 22.10
N LEU A 147 1.23 22.28 21.28
CA LEU A 147 1.57 20.90 21.62
C LEU A 147 2.55 20.82 22.80
N ARG A 148 3.54 21.72 22.89
CA ARG A 148 4.44 21.78 24.05
C ARG A 148 3.67 22.05 25.35
N ARG A 149 2.67 22.93 25.32
CA ARG A 149 1.78 23.19 26.47
C ARG A 149 0.94 21.98 26.84
N ALA A 150 0.33 21.32 25.86
CA ALA A 150 -0.42 20.08 26.12
C ALA A 150 0.48 19.02 26.77
N ARG A 151 1.71 18.86 26.30
CA ARG A 151 2.70 17.98 26.93
C ARG A 151 3.02 18.39 28.36
N ALA A 152 3.22 19.68 28.64
CA ALA A 152 3.46 20.16 30.01
C ALA A 152 2.30 19.83 30.96
N MET A 153 1.08 19.68 30.43
CA MET A 153 -0.11 19.23 31.16
C MET A 153 -0.26 17.70 31.22
N GLY A 154 0.71 16.93 30.70
CA GLY A 154 0.73 15.47 30.78
C GLY A 154 0.09 14.75 29.58
N PHE A 155 -0.27 15.46 28.50
CA PHE A 155 -0.76 14.83 27.28
C PHE A 155 0.37 14.25 26.44
N GLU A 156 0.11 13.11 25.81
CA GLU A 156 0.85 12.69 24.63
C GLU A 156 0.40 13.50 23.41
N THR A 157 1.31 13.73 22.48
CA THR A 157 1.09 14.69 21.39
C THR A 157 1.33 14.08 20.02
N CYS A 158 0.38 14.28 19.12
CA CYS A 158 0.50 14.01 17.70
C CYS A 158 0.56 15.32 16.92
N ALA A 159 1.28 15.34 15.79
CA ALA A 159 1.23 16.48 14.88
C ALA A 159 1.02 16.05 13.44
N PHE A 160 0.23 16.83 12.70
CA PHE A 160 0.06 16.66 11.26
C PHE A 160 1.17 17.41 10.53
N ALA A 161 1.86 16.73 9.63
CA ALA A 161 2.89 17.35 8.79
C ALA A 161 2.51 17.18 7.31
N PHE A 162 2.65 18.24 6.53
CA PHE A 162 2.27 18.27 5.11
C PHE A 162 3.47 18.44 4.18
N ALA A 163 4.62 18.82 4.74
CA ALA A 163 5.87 18.98 4.01
C ALA A 163 7.08 18.42 4.79
N PRO A 164 8.19 18.07 4.11
CA PRO A 164 9.40 17.56 4.77
C PRO A 164 9.99 18.49 5.84
N ASP A 165 10.00 19.81 5.62
CA ASP A 165 10.51 20.76 6.63
C ASP A 165 9.64 20.76 7.90
N GLU A 166 8.32 20.77 7.74
CA GLU A 166 7.35 20.68 8.84
C GLU A 166 7.56 19.39 9.63
N ALA A 167 7.67 18.24 8.93
CA ALA A 167 7.88 16.94 9.56
C ALA A 167 9.15 16.91 10.42
N ARG A 168 10.25 17.52 9.95
CA ARG A 168 11.50 17.63 10.70
C ARG A 168 11.36 18.50 11.95
N ARG A 169 10.74 19.67 11.80
CA ARG A 169 10.58 20.64 12.91
C ARG A 169 9.62 20.11 13.98
N LEU A 170 8.52 19.50 13.59
CA LEU A 170 7.58 18.84 14.50
C LEU A 170 8.22 17.62 15.19
N ALA A 171 9.02 16.82 14.49
CA ALA A 171 9.80 15.76 15.13
C ALA A 171 10.77 16.31 16.18
N ALA A 172 11.48 17.40 15.87
CA ALA A 172 12.45 18.04 16.74
C ALA A 172 11.82 18.72 17.97
N SER A 173 10.55 19.16 17.90
CA SER A 173 9.80 19.65 19.07
C SER A 173 9.44 18.53 20.06
N GLY A 174 9.64 17.28 19.63
CA GLY A 174 9.62 16.09 20.45
C GLY A 174 8.29 15.37 20.45
N VAL A 175 7.32 15.67 19.59
CA VAL A 175 5.98 15.03 19.57
C VAL A 175 6.02 13.51 19.64
N ASP A 176 5.03 12.88 20.24
CA ASP A 176 4.99 11.43 20.48
C ASP A 176 4.71 10.62 19.20
N CYS A 177 4.03 11.22 18.22
CA CYS A 177 3.78 10.64 16.91
C CYS A 177 3.60 11.75 15.83
N LEU A 178 3.97 11.45 14.59
CA LEU A 178 3.66 12.27 13.42
C LEU A 178 2.61 11.61 12.54
N VAL A 179 1.71 12.43 12.01
CA VAL A 179 0.73 12.06 11.00
C VAL A 179 1.15 12.76 9.70
N LEU A 180 1.82 12.02 8.82
CA LEU A 180 2.30 12.52 7.54
C LEU A 180 1.14 12.54 6.55
N SER A 181 0.66 13.74 6.24
CA SER A 181 -0.59 13.95 5.54
C SER A 181 -0.34 14.28 4.06
N LEU A 182 -1.04 13.56 3.19
CA LEU A 182 -1.07 13.81 1.75
C LEU A 182 -2.24 14.74 1.35
N GLY A 183 -2.92 15.31 2.32
CA GLY A 183 -4.11 16.14 2.10
C GLY A 183 -5.33 15.34 1.64
N LEU A 184 -6.15 15.96 0.80
CA LEU A 184 -7.51 15.48 0.51
C LEU A 184 -7.54 14.16 -0.25
N THR A 185 -8.40 13.24 0.23
CA THR A 185 -8.74 12.01 -0.48
C THR A 185 -9.63 12.33 -1.68
N ARG A 186 -9.09 12.16 -2.90
CA ARG A 186 -9.84 12.36 -4.15
C ARG A 186 -10.38 11.04 -4.69
N ALA A 187 -11.62 11.05 -5.19
CA ALA A 187 -12.15 9.95 -5.97
C ALA A 187 -11.55 9.99 -7.39
N ILE A 188 -10.96 8.89 -7.84
CA ILE A 188 -10.28 8.79 -9.14
C ILE A 188 -10.94 7.67 -9.92
N ALA A 189 -11.34 7.96 -11.16
CA ALA A 189 -12.09 7.03 -12.02
C ALA A 189 -11.19 6.12 -12.87
N ASP A 190 -9.94 6.55 -13.14
CA ASP A 190 -8.96 5.88 -13.98
C ASP A 190 -7.96 5.06 -13.12
N VAL A 191 -7.73 3.80 -13.49
CA VAL A 191 -6.90 2.85 -12.73
C VAL A 191 -5.40 3.14 -12.89
N ASP A 192 -4.96 3.56 -14.07
CA ASP A 192 -3.54 3.86 -14.32
C ASP A 192 -3.15 5.18 -13.66
N ASP A 193 -4.04 6.18 -13.73
CA ASP A 193 -3.87 7.45 -12.99
C ASP A 193 -3.87 7.21 -11.47
N LYS A 194 -4.73 6.31 -10.99
CA LYS A 194 -4.74 5.90 -9.58
C LYS A 194 -3.40 5.30 -9.15
N ARG A 195 -2.84 4.36 -9.93
CA ARG A 195 -1.57 3.71 -9.61
C ARG A 195 -0.42 4.72 -9.55
N ASP A 196 -0.34 5.62 -10.55
CA ASP A 196 0.67 6.68 -10.57
C ASP A 196 0.51 7.65 -9.39
N GLN A 197 -0.72 8.00 -8.99
CA GLN A 197 -0.97 8.83 -7.82
C GLN A 197 -0.58 8.16 -6.51
N VAL A 198 -0.89 6.87 -6.33
CA VAL A 198 -0.45 6.11 -5.15
C VAL A 198 1.08 6.06 -5.09
N GLN A 199 1.75 5.86 -6.22
CA GLN A 199 3.20 5.88 -6.27
C GLN A 199 3.78 7.24 -5.87
N ARG A 200 3.25 8.35 -6.39
CA ARG A 200 3.64 9.71 -5.99
C ARG A 200 3.38 9.98 -4.51
N ALA A 201 2.26 9.49 -3.98
CA ALA A 201 1.91 9.58 -2.58
C ALA A 201 2.93 8.87 -1.68
N ILE A 202 3.32 7.64 -2.04
CA ILE A 202 4.36 6.89 -1.31
C ILE A 202 5.69 7.65 -1.32
N GLN A 203 6.08 8.23 -2.46
CA GLN A 203 7.30 9.04 -2.56
C GLN A 203 7.27 10.25 -1.64
N SER A 204 6.16 11.00 -1.62
CA SER A 204 5.99 12.16 -0.73
C SER A 204 6.04 11.76 0.75
N LEU A 205 5.36 10.68 1.11
CA LEU A 205 5.39 10.13 2.48
C LEU A 205 6.81 9.70 2.88
N ASN A 206 7.55 9.03 2.02
CA ASN A 206 8.93 8.62 2.28
C ASN A 206 9.86 9.83 2.45
N ALA A 207 9.67 10.90 1.67
CA ALA A 207 10.43 12.14 1.81
C ALA A 207 10.16 12.83 3.14
N MET A 208 8.89 12.93 3.54
CA MET A 208 8.51 13.48 4.86
C MET A 208 9.05 12.61 6.00
N HIS A 209 8.96 11.29 5.87
CA HIS A 209 9.46 10.35 6.87
C HIS A 209 10.98 10.48 7.05
N ALA A 210 11.74 10.49 5.96
CA ALA A 210 13.19 10.67 6.01
C ALA A 210 13.57 12.00 6.69
N SER A 211 12.81 13.07 6.43
CA SER A 211 13.02 14.37 7.08
C SER A 211 12.64 14.36 8.58
N ALA A 212 11.56 13.66 8.95
CA ALA A 212 11.18 13.47 10.35
C ALA A 212 12.27 12.76 11.15
N LEU A 213 12.90 11.72 10.59
CA LEU A 213 13.99 10.98 11.23
C LEU A 213 15.24 11.85 11.47
N GLN A 214 15.45 12.91 10.69
CA GLN A 214 16.51 13.90 10.95
C GLN A 214 16.20 14.78 12.17
N GLY A 215 14.92 15.03 12.45
CA GLY A 215 14.48 15.76 13.64
C GLY A 215 14.45 14.90 14.90
N ARG A 216 14.01 13.64 14.79
CA ARG A 216 14.05 12.63 15.85
C ARG A 216 14.08 11.21 15.26
N ALA A 217 15.17 10.48 15.50
CA ALA A 217 15.45 9.20 14.86
C ALA A 217 14.39 8.10 15.05
N ASP A 218 13.65 8.10 16.17
CA ASP A 218 12.69 7.02 16.49
C ASP A 218 11.23 7.49 16.52
N VAL A 219 10.93 8.69 16.00
CA VAL A 219 9.56 9.22 15.98
C VAL A 219 8.62 8.29 15.19
N PRO A 220 7.52 7.81 15.80
CA PRO A 220 6.51 7.05 15.07
C PRO A 220 5.82 7.89 14.02
N CYS A 221 5.63 7.33 12.82
CA CYS A 221 5.02 8.03 11.69
C CYS A 221 3.86 7.24 11.08
N LEU A 222 2.68 7.86 11.01
CA LEU A 222 1.49 7.35 10.34
C LEU A 222 1.31 8.06 8.98
N ALA A 223 0.98 7.31 7.93
CA ALA A 223 0.45 7.90 6.70
C ALA A 223 -1.02 8.34 6.90
N TYR A 224 -1.41 9.45 6.26
CA TYR A 224 -2.80 9.92 6.30
C TYR A 224 -3.26 10.54 4.97
N GLY A 225 -4.48 10.20 4.57
CA GLY A 225 -5.17 10.85 3.45
C GLY A 225 -4.64 10.51 2.05
N GLY A 226 -4.84 11.44 1.11
CA GLY A 226 -4.40 11.28 -0.27
C GLY A 226 -5.10 10.14 -1.05
N PRO A 227 -4.44 9.54 -2.05
CA PRO A 227 -5.01 8.49 -2.88
C PRO A 227 -4.99 7.11 -2.21
N LEU A 228 -4.65 6.96 -0.93
CA LEU A 228 -4.60 5.67 -0.25
C LEU A 228 -6.01 5.28 0.22
N THR A 229 -6.73 4.50 -0.58
CA THR A 229 -8.16 4.26 -0.36
C THR A 229 -8.57 2.80 -0.32
N SER A 230 -7.67 1.88 -0.65
CA SER A 230 -7.93 0.44 -0.63
C SER A 230 -6.85 -0.32 0.15
N PRO A 231 -7.13 -1.57 0.54
CA PRO A 231 -6.11 -2.43 1.18
C PRO A 231 -4.89 -2.66 0.28
N GLU A 232 -5.07 -2.74 -1.05
CA GLU A 232 -3.98 -2.90 -2.01
C GLU A 232 -3.07 -1.67 -2.04
N ASP A 233 -3.64 -0.46 -1.95
CA ASP A 233 -2.87 0.79 -1.82
C ASP A 233 -2.00 0.77 -0.55
N LEU A 234 -2.56 0.26 0.57
CA LEU A 234 -1.84 0.13 1.84
C LEU A 234 -0.77 -0.96 1.81
N GLU A 235 -1.04 -2.08 1.15
CA GLU A 235 -0.05 -3.14 0.98
C GLU A 235 1.15 -2.60 0.20
N LEU A 236 0.90 -1.87 -0.90
CA LEU A 236 1.94 -1.19 -1.66
C LEU A 236 2.70 -0.18 -0.80
N LEU A 237 2.00 0.65 -0.03
CA LEU A 237 2.60 1.60 0.92
C LEU A 237 3.53 0.90 1.92
N PHE A 238 3.08 -0.17 2.60
CA PHE A 238 3.88 -0.83 3.64
C PHE A 238 5.01 -1.72 3.10
N ARG A 239 4.93 -2.13 1.82
CA ARG A 239 6.04 -2.72 1.08
C ARG A 239 7.12 -1.70 0.74
N GLN A 240 6.71 -0.49 0.36
CA GLN A 240 7.60 0.57 -0.15
C GLN A 240 7.96 1.66 0.87
N SER A 241 7.51 1.54 2.12
CA SER A 241 7.82 2.50 3.18
C SER A 241 8.13 1.82 4.52
N ALA A 242 8.78 2.57 5.40
CA ALA A 242 9.11 2.15 6.75
C ALA A 242 8.08 2.63 7.81
N LEU A 243 7.04 3.37 7.40
CA LEU A 243 6.03 3.98 8.28
C LEU A 243 5.38 2.99 9.25
N ASP A 244 5.08 3.45 10.47
CA ASP A 244 4.54 2.64 11.55
C ASP A 244 3.06 2.30 11.38
N GLY A 245 2.35 3.00 10.50
CA GLY A 245 0.93 2.76 10.30
C GLY A 245 0.25 3.68 9.30
N PHE A 246 -1.07 3.59 9.29
CA PHE A 246 -1.94 4.41 8.46
C PHE A 246 -3.15 4.84 9.29
N ALA A 247 -3.56 6.10 9.12
CA ALA A 247 -4.82 6.60 9.65
C ALA A 247 -5.68 7.20 8.53
N GLY A 248 -7.00 7.13 8.66
CA GLY A 248 -7.91 7.70 7.66
C GLY A 248 -9.27 8.06 8.22
N GLY A 249 -9.93 9.03 7.59
CA GLY A 249 -11.35 9.35 7.82
C GLY A 249 -12.20 8.83 6.66
N SER A 250 -12.17 9.53 5.52
CA SER A 250 -12.94 9.25 4.30
C SER A 250 -12.72 7.87 3.66
N VAL A 251 -11.75 7.10 4.13
CA VAL A 251 -11.50 5.71 3.70
C VAL A 251 -12.39 4.74 4.46
N PHE A 252 -12.62 4.97 5.75
CA PHE A 252 -13.41 4.11 6.63
C PHE A 252 -14.87 4.57 6.73
N GLU A 253 -15.11 5.88 6.54
CA GLU A 253 -16.42 6.50 6.63
C GLU A 253 -16.82 7.03 5.25
N ARG A 254 -17.45 6.16 4.44
CA ARG A 254 -18.15 6.53 3.20
C ARG A 254 -19.61 6.15 3.35
N LEU A 255 -20.50 7.14 3.30
CA LEU A 255 -21.92 6.87 3.22
C LEU A 255 -22.24 6.16 1.89
N PRO A 256 -23.07 5.09 1.88
CA PRO A 256 -23.67 4.40 3.01
C PRO A 256 -23.04 3.00 3.24
N LEU A 257 -22.77 2.66 4.51
CA LEU A 257 -23.05 1.36 5.18
C LEU A 257 -22.00 1.03 6.25
N LEU A 258 -22.48 0.78 7.46
CA LEU A 258 -21.71 0.40 8.67
C LEU A 258 -20.91 -0.90 8.50
N ASP A 259 -21.42 -1.84 7.69
CA ASP A 259 -20.72 -3.08 7.38
C ASP A 259 -19.42 -2.84 6.59
N ILE A 260 -19.36 -1.74 5.82
CA ILE A 260 -18.16 -1.36 5.05
C ILE A 260 -17.06 -0.89 6.01
N THR A 261 -17.39 -0.14 7.05
CA THR A 261 -16.39 0.36 8.01
C THR A 261 -15.70 -0.81 8.71
N GLY A 262 -16.47 -1.72 9.30
CA GLY A 262 -15.90 -2.89 9.99
C GLY A 262 -15.10 -3.80 9.05
N ALA A 263 -15.65 -4.12 7.88
CA ALA A 263 -14.94 -4.93 6.88
C ALA A 263 -13.69 -4.23 6.33
N THR A 264 -13.71 -2.91 6.16
CA THR A 264 -12.55 -2.13 5.68
C THR A 264 -11.47 -2.07 6.76
N VAL A 265 -11.83 -1.81 8.02
CA VAL A 265 -10.88 -1.86 9.13
C VAL A 265 -10.25 -3.25 9.26
N ARG A 266 -11.04 -4.33 9.20
CA ARG A 266 -10.50 -5.71 9.22
C ARG A 266 -9.56 -5.98 8.05
N ARG A 267 -9.90 -5.53 6.84
CA ARG A 267 -9.02 -5.65 5.65
C ARG A 267 -7.74 -4.82 5.78
N PHE A 268 -7.80 -3.64 6.38
CA PHE A 268 -6.62 -2.81 6.60
C PHE A 268 -5.74 -3.40 7.70
N LYS A 269 -6.35 -3.92 8.78
CA LYS A 269 -5.68 -4.65 9.85
C LYS A 269 -5.02 -5.93 9.34
N SER A 270 -5.63 -6.64 8.39
CA SER A 270 -5.03 -7.85 7.82
C SER A 270 -3.69 -7.53 7.16
N VAL A 271 -3.65 -6.50 6.31
CA VAL A 271 -2.42 -6.01 5.67
C VAL A 271 -1.40 -5.54 6.72
N ALA A 272 -1.86 -4.86 7.78
CA ALA A 272 -1.00 -4.37 8.86
C ALA A 272 -0.44 -5.47 9.77
N ALA A 273 -1.15 -6.58 9.95
CA ALA A 273 -0.77 -7.69 10.83
C ALA A 273 0.16 -8.71 10.17
N MET A 274 0.34 -8.68 8.84
CA MET A 274 1.13 -9.66 8.04
C MET A 274 2.64 -9.71 8.33
N ARG A 275 3.10 -9.13 9.43
CA ARG A 275 4.52 -9.16 9.85
C ARG A 275 4.75 -9.76 11.22
N GLY A 276 3.69 -10.16 11.93
CA GLY A 276 3.73 -10.48 13.35
C GLY A 276 3.25 -11.88 13.72
N ASP A 277 4.02 -12.91 13.39
CA ASP A 277 4.40 -13.92 14.37
C ASP A 277 5.64 -14.70 13.91
N GLY A 278 6.49 -15.13 14.84
CA GLY A 278 7.87 -15.53 14.53
C GLY A 278 8.04 -16.77 13.63
N ARG A 279 8.75 -16.62 12.49
CA ARG A 279 10.03 -17.32 12.14
C ARG A 279 10.39 -17.28 10.63
N SER A 280 11.71 -17.33 10.38
CA SER A 280 12.43 -17.65 9.12
C SER A 280 12.03 -16.91 7.85
N GLY A 281 12.64 -15.75 7.63
CA GLY A 281 12.47 -14.95 6.43
C GLY A 281 13.35 -13.71 6.40
N LEU A 282 13.38 -13.00 5.26
CA LEU A 282 14.03 -11.70 5.10
C LEU A 282 12.98 -10.69 4.62
N GLY A 283 12.56 -9.78 5.51
CA GLY A 283 11.46 -8.86 5.24
C GLY A 283 10.14 -9.61 5.00
N ASP A 284 9.55 -9.41 3.82
CA ASP A 284 8.29 -10.06 3.42
C ASP A 284 8.52 -11.42 2.71
N MET A 285 9.77 -11.86 2.57
CA MET A 285 10.13 -13.16 1.99
C MET A 285 10.13 -14.26 3.06
N ILE A 286 9.48 -15.39 2.76
CA ILE A 286 9.35 -16.53 3.67
C ILE A 286 10.24 -17.67 3.18
N GLY A 287 11.06 -18.23 4.08
CA GLY A 287 11.89 -19.39 3.79
C GLY A 287 12.89 -19.72 4.88
N ARG A 288 13.11 -21.01 5.10
CA ARG A 288 14.14 -21.59 5.98
C ARG A 288 15.00 -22.65 5.29
N SER A 289 14.68 -23.01 4.06
CA SER A 289 15.47 -23.97 3.29
C SER A 289 16.89 -23.43 3.04
N PRO A 290 17.92 -24.31 2.96
CA PRO A 290 19.28 -23.90 2.65
C PRO A 290 19.40 -22.95 1.43
N PRO A 291 18.76 -23.21 0.26
CA PRO A 291 18.89 -22.31 -0.88
C PRO A 291 18.26 -20.93 -0.64
N MET A 292 17.17 -20.83 0.13
CA MET A 292 16.60 -19.55 0.52
C MET A 292 17.49 -18.78 1.50
N LEU A 293 18.12 -19.47 2.46
CA LEU A 293 19.04 -18.84 3.40
C LEU A 293 20.29 -18.29 2.70
N GLU A 294 20.82 -19.00 1.71
CA GLU A 294 21.93 -18.48 0.88
C GLU A 294 21.49 -17.28 0.05
N LEU A 295 20.29 -17.31 -0.56
CA LEU A 295 19.73 -16.15 -1.25
C LEU A 295 19.62 -14.94 -0.30
N PHE A 296 19.15 -15.12 0.93
CA PHE A 296 19.06 -14.03 1.92
C PHE A 296 20.42 -13.42 2.26
N LYS A 297 21.46 -14.25 2.42
CA LYS A 297 22.84 -13.76 2.65
C LYS A 297 23.35 -12.95 1.46
N LEU A 298 23.10 -13.42 0.24
CA LEU A 298 23.48 -12.69 -0.98
C LEU A 298 22.74 -11.36 -1.10
N LEU A 299 21.44 -11.33 -0.79
CA LEU A 299 20.66 -10.08 -0.80
C LEU A 299 21.25 -9.05 0.15
N GLN A 300 21.56 -9.44 1.38
CA GLN A 300 22.18 -8.54 2.37
C GLN A 300 23.55 -8.05 1.94
N ARG A 301 24.34 -8.88 1.23
CA ARG A 301 25.66 -8.50 0.73
C ARG A 301 25.57 -7.56 -0.46
N VAL A 302 24.63 -7.76 -1.37
CA VAL A 302 24.52 -7.02 -2.64
C VAL A 302 23.73 -5.72 -2.49
N ALA A 303 22.73 -5.69 -1.60
CA ALA A 303 21.82 -4.55 -1.49
C ALA A 303 22.50 -3.19 -1.24
N PRO A 304 23.57 -3.05 -0.42
CA PRO A 304 24.22 -1.75 -0.20
C PRO A 304 24.90 -1.16 -1.44
N PHE A 305 25.28 -1.97 -2.43
CA PHE A 305 26.02 -1.51 -3.61
C PHE A 305 25.09 -1.01 -4.72
N ASP A 306 25.49 0.09 -5.37
CA ASP A 306 24.74 0.70 -6.48
C ASP A 306 25.06 0.02 -7.82
N VAL A 307 24.81 -1.29 -7.88
CA VAL A 307 25.04 -2.16 -9.04
C VAL A 307 23.73 -2.65 -9.62
N SER A 308 23.73 -2.91 -10.94
CA SER A 308 22.59 -3.54 -11.62
C SER A 308 22.50 -5.01 -11.24
N VAL A 309 21.30 -5.46 -10.86
CA VAL A 309 21.06 -6.86 -10.45
C VAL A 309 20.05 -7.51 -11.38
N CYS A 310 20.38 -8.69 -11.90
CA CYS A 310 19.43 -9.54 -12.61
C CYS A 310 18.91 -10.63 -11.66
N VAL A 311 17.59 -10.70 -11.49
CA VAL A 311 16.91 -11.71 -10.67
C VAL A 311 16.32 -12.76 -11.60
N GLU A 312 16.89 -13.95 -11.59
CA GLU A 312 16.47 -15.06 -12.45
C GLU A 312 15.67 -16.07 -11.65
N GLY A 313 14.69 -16.72 -12.31
CA GLY A 313 13.91 -17.78 -11.70
C GLY A 313 12.55 -17.96 -12.36
N GLU A 314 11.94 -19.11 -12.13
CA GLU A 314 10.66 -19.45 -12.76
C GLU A 314 9.54 -18.46 -12.42
N THR A 315 8.48 -18.45 -13.23
CA THR A 315 7.28 -17.65 -12.93
C THR A 315 6.67 -18.09 -11.60
N GLY A 316 6.29 -17.11 -10.77
CA GLY A 316 5.63 -17.38 -9.48
C GLY A 316 6.57 -17.76 -8.33
N THR A 317 7.89 -17.64 -8.48
CA THR A 317 8.87 -17.95 -7.41
C THR A 317 9.05 -16.86 -6.35
N GLY A 318 8.65 -15.61 -6.67
CA GLY A 318 8.76 -14.45 -5.78
C GLY A 318 9.81 -13.40 -6.17
N LYS A 319 10.19 -13.28 -7.46
CA LYS A 319 11.20 -12.32 -7.94
C LYS A 319 10.94 -10.86 -7.55
N GLU A 320 9.68 -10.42 -7.55
CA GLU A 320 9.30 -9.07 -7.12
C GLU A 320 9.63 -8.81 -5.63
N LEU A 321 9.47 -9.83 -4.77
CA LEU A 321 9.85 -9.72 -3.36
C LEU A 321 11.36 -9.59 -3.21
N VAL A 322 12.14 -10.32 -4.01
CA VAL A 322 13.60 -10.20 -4.06
C VAL A 322 14.02 -8.77 -4.42
N ALA A 323 13.44 -8.21 -5.50
CA ALA A 323 13.73 -6.84 -5.92
C ALA A 323 13.34 -5.80 -4.85
N THR A 324 12.19 -6.01 -4.19
CA THR A 324 11.74 -5.17 -3.08
C THR A 324 12.73 -5.23 -1.92
N GLN A 325 13.23 -6.41 -1.54
CA GLN A 325 14.19 -6.54 -0.44
C GLN A 325 15.56 -5.94 -0.80
N LEU A 326 16.03 -6.08 -2.04
CA LEU A 326 17.25 -5.41 -2.51
C LEU A 326 17.16 -3.89 -2.34
N HIS A 327 16.04 -3.30 -2.73
CA HIS A 327 15.82 -1.86 -2.57
C HIS A 327 15.81 -1.45 -1.09
N ARG A 328 15.05 -2.17 -0.25
CA ARG A 328 14.88 -1.85 1.18
C ARG A 328 16.16 -1.99 2.01
N LEU A 329 17.06 -2.88 1.61
CA LEU A 329 18.35 -3.08 2.26
C LEU A 329 19.46 -2.18 1.69
N SER A 330 19.14 -1.31 0.73
CA SER A 330 20.09 -0.41 0.08
C SER A 330 20.15 0.97 0.70
N HIS A 331 21.17 1.75 0.33
CA HIS A 331 21.22 3.19 0.66
C HIS A 331 20.08 4.01 0.03
N ARG A 332 19.37 3.44 -0.96
CA ARG A 332 18.22 4.06 -1.63
C ARG A 332 16.88 3.63 -1.00
N ALA A 333 16.85 2.97 0.16
CA ALA A 333 15.63 2.43 0.78
C ALA A 333 14.52 3.47 1.09
N HIS A 334 14.88 4.74 1.23
CA HIS A 334 13.93 5.85 1.43
C HIS A 334 13.60 6.60 0.14
N GLN A 335 14.21 6.21 -0.98
CA GLN A 335 14.00 6.78 -2.29
C GLN A 335 12.90 6.00 -3.04
N PRO A 336 12.42 6.49 -4.19
CA PRO A 336 11.41 5.78 -4.96
C PRO A 336 11.80 4.34 -5.32
N PHE A 337 10.86 3.39 -5.22
CA PHE A 337 10.97 2.06 -5.83
C PHE A 337 9.90 1.91 -6.91
N VAL A 338 10.28 2.13 -8.16
CA VAL A 338 9.33 2.15 -9.29
C VAL A 338 9.36 0.82 -10.03
N THR A 339 8.21 0.20 -10.22
CA THR A 339 8.10 -1.10 -10.89
C THR A 339 7.48 -0.97 -12.28
N LEU A 340 7.99 -1.73 -13.25
CA LEU A 340 7.40 -1.89 -14.57
C LEU A 340 7.48 -3.36 -14.99
N ASN A 341 6.35 -3.93 -15.45
CA ASN A 341 6.37 -5.23 -16.11
C ASN A 341 6.45 -5.00 -17.63
N CYS A 342 7.51 -5.50 -18.24
CA CYS A 342 7.83 -5.31 -19.65
C CYS A 342 7.01 -6.20 -20.60
N GLY A 343 6.42 -7.29 -20.10
CA GLY A 343 5.58 -8.22 -20.89
C GLY A 343 4.09 -7.85 -20.93
N ALA A 344 3.63 -6.96 -20.04
CA ALA A 344 2.22 -6.65 -19.88
C ALA A 344 1.67 -5.58 -20.86
N LEU A 345 2.55 -4.88 -21.60
CA LEU A 345 2.18 -3.73 -22.41
C LEU A 345 2.57 -3.90 -23.89
N PRO A 346 1.74 -3.42 -24.83
CA PRO A 346 2.16 -3.21 -26.22
C PRO A 346 3.37 -2.29 -26.31
N GLU A 347 4.20 -2.48 -27.34
CA GLU A 347 5.47 -1.78 -27.55
C GLU A 347 5.35 -0.24 -27.47
N THR A 348 4.35 0.34 -28.14
CA THR A 348 4.14 1.80 -28.16
C THR A 348 3.79 2.38 -26.79
N LEU A 349 3.07 1.61 -25.96
CA LEU A 349 2.73 2.02 -24.60
C LEU A 349 3.90 1.82 -23.64
N LEU A 350 4.75 0.81 -23.88
CA LEU A 350 5.91 0.55 -23.06
C LEU A 350 6.90 1.73 -23.07
N GLU A 351 7.18 2.32 -24.23
CA GLU A 351 8.07 3.48 -24.31
C GLU A 351 7.48 4.70 -23.62
N SER A 352 6.17 4.92 -23.79
CA SER A 352 5.45 6.02 -23.16
C SER A 352 5.44 5.88 -21.63
N GLU A 353 5.33 4.66 -21.11
CA GLU A 353 5.48 4.39 -19.68
C GLU A 353 6.93 4.58 -19.22
N LEU A 354 7.93 4.04 -19.93
CA LEU A 354 9.34 4.15 -19.55
C LEU A 354 9.82 5.60 -19.50
N PHE A 355 9.56 6.36 -20.56
CA PHE A 355 10.18 7.66 -20.81
C PHE A 355 9.23 8.85 -20.68
N GLY A 356 7.92 8.61 -20.64
CA GLY A 356 6.92 9.66 -20.63
C GLY A 356 6.68 10.25 -22.02
N HIS A 357 5.71 11.14 -22.12
CA HIS A 357 5.37 11.81 -23.37
C HIS A 357 4.93 13.25 -23.15
N GLU A 358 5.18 14.08 -24.14
CA GLU A 358 4.61 15.43 -24.23
C GLU A 358 3.18 15.39 -24.76
N LYS A 359 2.42 16.47 -24.50
CA LYS A 359 1.07 16.60 -25.03
C LYS A 359 1.10 16.60 -26.56
N GLY A 360 0.28 15.75 -27.18
CA GLY A 360 0.19 15.63 -28.64
C GLY A 360 1.27 14.74 -29.28
N ALA A 361 2.07 14.01 -28.49
CA ALA A 361 3.13 13.14 -29.02
C ALA A 361 2.61 11.98 -29.90
N PHE A 362 1.38 11.52 -29.67
CA PHE A 362 0.69 10.51 -30.49
C PHE A 362 -0.82 10.66 -30.34
N THR A 363 -1.60 9.95 -31.18
CA THR A 363 -3.07 9.94 -31.12
C THR A 363 -3.55 9.42 -29.76
N GLY A 364 -4.18 10.27 -28.95
CA GLY A 364 -4.60 9.96 -27.57
C GLY A 364 -3.70 10.56 -26.47
N ALA A 365 -2.59 11.22 -26.82
CA ALA A 365 -1.74 11.96 -25.88
C ALA A 365 -2.34 13.32 -25.49
N GLU A 366 -3.52 13.32 -24.84
CA GLU A 366 -4.26 14.54 -24.49
C GLU A 366 -3.56 15.40 -23.42
N ARG A 367 -2.72 14.76 -22.59
CA ARG A 367 -1.96 15.39 -21.51
C ARG A 367 -0.52 14.91 -21.52
N ARG A 368 0.40 15.74 -21.02
CA ARG A 368 1.79 15.33 -20.74
C ARG A 368 1.80 14.29 -19.61
N ARG A 369 2.68 13.29 -19.71
CA ARG A 369 2.89 12.26 -18.68
C ARG A 369 4.38 12.06 -18.40
N LEU A 370 4.74 11.96 -17.12
CA LEU A 370 6.11 11.64 -16.69
C LEU A 370 6.38 10.14 -16.88
N GLY A 371 7.60 9.81 -17.33
CA GLY A 371 8.04 8.42 -17.46
C GLY A 371 8.45 7.77 -16.13
N LYS A 372 8.47 6.44 -16.09
CA LYS A 372 8.94 5.66 -14.93
C LYS A 372 10.39 5.97 -14.59
N PHE A 373 11.25 6.26 -15.57
CA PHE A 373 12.63 6.69 -15.31
C PHE A 373 12.71 8.01 -14.55
N GLU A 374 11.86 8.99 -14.89
CA GLU A 374 11.80 10.26 -14.16
C GLU A 374 11.26 10.03 -12.74
N LEU A 375 10.22 9.22 -12.61
CA LEU A 375 9.63 8.88 -11.30
C LEU A 375 10.61 8.08 -10.42
N ALA A 376 11.55 7.35 -11.02
CA ALA A 376 12.55 6.55 -10.33
C ALA A 376 13.85 7.33 -10.04
N HIS A 377 13.94 8.61 -10.42
CA HIS A 377 15.14 9.42 -10.21
C HIS A 377 15.58 9.41 -8.74
N ARG A 378 16.89 9.18 -8.51
CA ARG A 378 17.57 8.88 -7.23
C ARG A 378 17.14 7.61 -6.52
N GLY A 379 16.16 6.88 -7.07
CA GLY A 379 15.61 5.66 -6.52
C GLY A 379 16.09 4.40 -7.23
N THR A 380 15.22 3.40 -7.24
CA THR A 380 15.44 2.10 -7.86
C THR A 380 14.28 1.79 -8.80
N MET A 381 14.59 1.31 -10.00
CA MET A 381 13.61 0.81 -10.95
C MET A 381 13.70 -0.70 -11.03
N PHE A 382 12.57 -1.38 -10.83
CA PHE A 382 12.41 -2.80 -11.02
C PHE A 382 11.73 -3.07 -12.38
N LEU A 383 12.44 -3.78 -13.25
CA LEU A 383 11.96 -4.20 -14.57
C LEU A 383 11.66 -5.70 -14.52
N ASP A 384 10.39 -6.07 -14.50
CA ASP A 384 9.96 -7.47 -14.54
C ASP A 384 9.77 -7.95 -15.97
N GLU A 385 10.04 -9.23 -16.21
CA GLU A 385 9.94 -9.88 -17.53
C GLU A 385 10.75 -9.17 -18.63
N VAL A 386 11.99 -8.78 -18.35
CA VAL A 386 12.85 -8.07 -19.33
C VAL A 386 13.12 -8.86 -20.61
N ALA A 387 13.03 -10.19 -20.55
CA ALA A 387 13.13 -11.06 -21.72
C ALA A 387 12.04 -10.79 -22.77
N SER A 388 10.91 -10.21 -22.38
CA SER A 388 9.79 -9.87 -23.27
C SER A 388 9.95 -8.54 -23.99
N LEU A 389 11.05 -7.80 -23.76
CA LEU A 389 11.31 -6.54 -24.45
C LEU A 389 11.48 -6.74 -25.96
N SER A 390 10.78 -5.91 -26.74
CA SER A 390 10.99 -5.83 -28.18
C SER A 390 12.42 -5.39 -28.52
N PRO A 391 12.94 -5.68 -29.73
CA PRO A 391 14.26 -5.21 -30.15
C PRO A 391 14.43 -3.68 -30.02
N HIS A 392 13.37 -2.91 -30.29
CA HIS A 392 13.39 -1.46 -30.12
C HIS A 392 13.43 -1.06 -28.64
N GLY A 393 12.58 -1.66 -27.80
CA GLY A 393 12.58 -1.43 -26.36
C GLY A 393 13.93 -1.75 -25.71
N GLN A 394 14.64 -2.77 -26.21
CA GLN A 394 16.01 -3.09 -25.76
C GLN A 394 17.00 -1.95 -26.09
N VAL A 395 16.91 -1.34 -27.28
CA VAL A 395 17.76 -0.21 -27.67
C VAL A 395 17.45 1.03 -26.82
N SER A 396 16.17 1.36 -26.65
CA SER A 396 15.74 2.53 -25.88
C SER A 396 16.14 2.39 -24.41
N LEU A 397 15.99 1.20 -23.82
CA LEU A 397 16.43 0.92 -22.45
C LEU A 397 17.96 1.01 -22.32
N LEU A 398 18.72 0.42 -23.25
CA LEU A 398 20.18 0.49 -23.24
C LEU A 398 20.68 1.95 -23.25
N ARG A 399 20.07 2.80 -24.10
CA ARG A 399 20.42 4.22 -24.20
C ARG A 399 20.21 4.94 -22.87
N ALA A 400 19.07 4.75 -22.23
CA ALA A 400 18.77 5.34 -20.92
C ALA A 400 19.78 4.91 -19.85
N LEU A 401 20.14 3.62 -19.84
CA LEU A 401 21.11 3.07 -18.87
C LEU A 401 22.54 3.56 -19.11
N GLN A 402 22.95 3.71 -20.37
CA GLN A 402 24.30 4.16 -20.73
C GLN A 402 24.48 5.66 -20.54
N GLN A 403 23.56 6.45 -21.07
CA GLN A 403 23.65 7.92 -21.08
C GLN A 403 23.27 8.54 -19.74
N ARG A 404 22.50 7.81 -18.89
CA ARG A 404 21.89 8.36 -17.66
C ARG A 404 21.04 9.60 -17.95
N GLU A 405 20.45 9.63 -19.13
CA GLU A 405 19.56 10.67 -19.60
C GLU A 405 18.44 10.01 -20.41
N ILE A 406 17.25 10.59 -20.34
CA ILE A 406 16.10 10.18 -21.15
C ILE A 406 15.52 11.36 -21.91
N MET A 407 14.72 11.08 -22.92
CA MET A 407 13.94 12.06 -23.67
C MET A 407 12.49 11.57 -23.69
N ARG A 408 11.54 12.46 -23.43
CA ARG A 408 10.11 12.11 -23.55
C ARG A 408 9.75 11.90 -25.01
N ILE A 409 8.76 11.06 -25.27
CA ILE A 409 8.20 10.91 -26.62
C ILE A 409 7.61 12.25 -27.06
N GLY A 410 8.02 12.72 -28.25
CA GLY A 410 7.62 14.01 -28.80
C GLY A 410 8.24 15.23 -28.10
N GLY A 411 9.20 15.02 -27.19
CA GLY A 411 9.97 16.09 -26.56
C GLY A 411 11.39 16.16 -27.11
N GLU A 412 12.05 17.30 -26.94
CA GLU A 412 13.44 17.52 -27.39
C GLU A 412 14.42 17.68 -26.21
N ALA A 413 13.90 17.84 -24.99
CA ALA A 413 14.70 18.06 -23.80
C ALA A 413 15.32 16.74 -23.29
N MET A 414 16.64 16.73 -23.10
CA MET A 414 17.35 15.67 -22.38
C MET A 414 17.15 15.84 -20.87
N ILE A 415 16.75 14.77 -20.20
CA ILE A 415 16.41 14.75 -18.78
C ILE A 415 17.38 13.81 -18.06
N PRO A 416 18.29 14.32 -17.20
CA PRO A 416 19.23 13.48 -16.48
C PRO A 416 18.53 12.61 -15.43
N VAL A 417 18.90 11.33 -15.38
CA VAL A 417 18.34 10.32 -14.48
C VAL A 417 19.43 9.54 -13.76
N ASP A 418 19.34 9.49 -12.43
CA ASP A 418 20.17 8.61 -11.58
C ASP A 418 19.28 7.49 -11.04
N VAL A 419 19.36 6.30 -11.62
CA VAL A 419 18.45 5.19 -11.29
C VAL A 419 19.25 3.90 -11.13
N ARG A 420 19.10 3.25 -9.96
CA ARG A 420 19.55 1.87 -9.78
C ARG A 420 18.57 0.93 -10.47
N VAL A 421 19.04 -0.03 -11.24
CA VAL A 421 18.15 -0.96 -11.96
C VAL A 421 18.26 -2.38 -11.39
N ILE A 422 17.09 -2.98 -11.16
CA ILE A 422 16.93 -4.40 -10.87
C ILE A 422 16.08 -4.97 -11.99
N ALA A 423 16.61 -5.93 -12.74
CA ALA A 423 15.87 -6.64 -13.78
C ALA A 423 15.43 -8.01 -13.26
N ALA A 424 14.32 -8.53 -13.76
CA ALA A 424 13.90 -9.91 -13.54
C ALA A 424 13.54 -10.60 -14.85
N SER A 425 13.90 -11.88 -14.94
CA SER A 425 13.59 -12.74 -16.08
C SER A 425 13.10 -14.10 -15.61
N ASN A 426 12.17 -14.69 -16.35
CA ASN A 426 11.77 -16.10 -16.25
C ASN A 426 12.41 -16.98 -17.34
N GLU A 427 13.06 -16.37 -18.33
CA GLU A 427 13.85 -17.05 -19.36
C GLU A 427 15.35 -16.84 -19.08
N ASN A 428 16.17 -17.80 -19.49
CA ASN A 428 17.62 -17.69 -19.42
C ASN A 428 18.11 -16.62 -20.41
N LEU A 429 18.53 -15.45 -19.90
CA LEU A 429 18.98 -14.34 -20.76
C LEU A 429 20.21 -14.69 -21.60
N PRO A 430 21.25 -15.40 -21.09
CA PRO A 430 22.38 -15.87 -21.90
C PRO A 430 21.95 -16.66 -23.14
N ASP A 431 20.99 -17.58 -23.01
CA ASP A 431 20.45 -18.36 -24.13
C ASP A 431 19.74 -17.47 -25.15
N LEU A 432 19.02 -16.44 -24.70
CA LEU A 432 18.38 -15.48 -25.60
C LEU A 432 19.39 -14.63 -26.37
N VAL A 433 20.51 -14.29 -25.73
CA VAL A 433 21.64 -13.61 -26.39
C VAL A 433 22.25 -14.50 -27.46
N ALA A 434 22.53 -15.78 -27.13
CA ALA A 434 23.07 -16.74 -28.09
C ALA A 434 22.15 -16.96 -29.31
N ARG A 435 20.83 -16.85 -29.11
CA ARG A 435 19.81 -16.96 -30.18
C ARG A 435 19.53 -15.64 -30.90
N GLY A 436 20.22 -14.55 -30.56
CA GLY A 436 20.01 -13.23 -31.17
C GLY A 436 18.67 -12.55 -30.83
N ARG A 437 17.95 -13.04 -29.82
CA ARG A 437 16.67 -12.46 -29.37
C ARG A 437 16.84 -11.37 -28.30
N PHE A 438 18.00 -11.36 -27.65
CA PHE A 438 18.35 -10.35 -26.65
C PHE A 438 19.73 -9.78 -26.95
N ARG A 439 19.91 -8.47 -26.83
CA ARG A 439 21.19 -7.84 -27.14
C ARG A 439 22.23 -8.11 -26.05
N ALA A 440 23.45 -8.47 -26.47
CA ALA A 440 24.56 -8.74 -25.56
C ALA A 440 24.96 -7.50 -24.75
N ASP A 441 24.97 -6.31 -25.37
CA ASP A 441 25.33 -5.05 -24.70
C ASP A 441 24.35 -4.67 -23.58
N LEU A 442 23.05 -4.84 -23.80
CA LEU A 442 22.02 -4.66 -22.78
C LEU A 442 22.13 -5.71 -21.67
N TYR A 443 22.36 -6.97 -22.03
CA TYR A 443 22.57 -8.05 -21.05
C TYR A 443 23.70 -7.71 -20.07
N HIS A 444 24.87 -7.31 -20.57
CA HIS A 444 26.01 -6.93 -19.72
C HIS A 444 25.74 -5.68 -18.86
N ARG A 445 24.86 -4.77 -19.30
CA ARG A 445 24.50 -3.59 -18.52
C ARG A 445 23.50 -3.88 -17.41
N LEU A 446 22.57 -4.82 -17.64
CA LEU A 446 21.56 -5.25 -16.67
C LEU A 446 22.12 -6.29 -15.68
N ASN A 447 23.04 -7.14 -16.13
CA ASN A 447 23.52 -8.28 -15.36
C ASN A 447 24.96 -8.09 -14.86
N GLN A 448 25.16 -7.19 -13.88
CA GLN A 448 26.43 -7.12 -13.15
C GLN A 448 26.51 -8.19 -12.04
N ILE A 449 25.36 -8.51 -11.45
CA ILE A 449 25.20 -9.60 -10.47
C ILE A 449 23.91 -10.34 -10.80
N THR A 450 23.99 -11.67 -10.89
CA THR A 450 22.81 -12.56 -10.99
C THR A 450 22.42 -13.07 -9.62
N LEU A 451 21.12 -13.05 -9.32
CA LEU A 451 20.53 -13.69 -8.15
C LEU A 451 19.46 -14.70 -8.59
N ASP A 452 19.72 -15.98 -8.32
CA ASP A 452 18.81 -17.06 -8.66
C ASP A 452 17.76 -17.28 -7.56
N VAL A 453 16.49 -17.29 -7.94
CA VAL A 453 15.37 -17.60 -7.05
C VAL A 453 14.96 -19.05 -7.22
N PRO A 454 15.19 -19.92 -6.21
CA PRO A 454 14.94 -21.35 -6.34
C PRO A 454 13.43 -21.64 -6.51
N PRO A 455 13.06 -22.59 -7.39
CA PRO A 455 11.68 -23.03 -7.53
C PRO A 455 11.21 -23.78 -6.28
N LEU A 456 9.89 -23.80 -6.06
CA LEU A 456 9.29 -24.36 -4.85
C LEU A 456 9.65 -25.84 -4.62
N ARG A 457 9.82 -26.62 -5.69
CA ARG A 457 10.25 -28.03 -5.64
C ARG A 457 11.65 -28.23 -5.03
N GLU A 458 12.53 -27.24 -5.11
CA GLU A 458 13.90 -27.30 -4.56
C GLU A 458 13.96 -26.79 -3.11
N ARG A 459 12.84 -26.27 -2.58
CA ARG A 459 12.71 -25.73 -1.22
C ARG A 459 11.53 -26.34 -0.46
N GLY A 460 11.37 -27.65 -0.52
CA GLY A 460 10.24 -28.36 0.10
C GLY A 460 10.02 -28.08 1.60
N ALA A 461 11.09 -27.77 2.35
CA ALA A 461 11.01 -27.37 3.77
C ALA A 461 10.22 -26.06 4.02
N ASP A 462 10.06 -25.25 2.97
CA ASP A 462 9.34 -23.96 2.98
C ASP A 462 7.86 -24.12 2.61
N LEU A 463 7.47 -25.22 1.96
CA LEU A 463 6.09 -25.47 1.54
C LEU A 463 5.11 -25.36 2.72
N ARG A 464 5.48 -25.94 3.86
CA ARG A 464 4.65 -25.90 5.07
C ARG A 464 4.49 -24.48 5.62
N LEU A 465 5.60 -23.75 5.71
CA LEU A 465 5.60 -22.37 6.20
C LEU A 465 4.75 -21.45 5.31
N LEU A 466 4.90 -21.59 3.99
CA LEU A 466 4.13 -20.80 3.02
C LEU A 466 2.63 -21.10 3.12
N ALA A 467 2.26 -22.36 3.28
CA ALA A 467 0.85 -22.73 3.41
C ALA A 467 0.24 -22.23 4.72
N GLU A 468 0.95 -22.34 5.85
CA GLU A 468 0.52 -21.80 7.15
C GLU A 468 0.33 -20.28 7.08
N GLU A 469 1.28 -19.55 6.47
CA GLU A 469 1.15 -18.12 6.22
C GLU A 469 -0.11 -17.80 5.40
N PHE A 470 -0.29 -18.46 4.25
CA PHE A 470 -1.43 -18.16 3.38
C PHE A 470 -2.77 -18.43 4.06
N LEU A 471 -2.87 -19.47 4.88
CA LEU A 471 -4.09 -19.76 5.63
C LEU A 471 -4.41 -18.67 6.66
N GLY A 472 -3.41 -18.19 7.40
CA GLY A 472 -3.58 -17.03 8.30
C GLY A 472 -4.07 -15.78 7.55
N ARG A 473 -3.55 -15.55 6.33
CA ARG A 473 -4.02 -14.44 5.47
C ARG A 473 -5.47 -14.63 5.04
N PHE A 474 -5.85 -15.85 4.65
CA PHE A 474 -7.18 -16.16 4.14
C PHE A 474 -8.24 -16.16 5.24
N GLU A 475 -7.90 -16.60 6.45
CA GLU A 475 -8.80 -16.57 7.61
C GLU A 475 -9.30 -15.14 7.85
N ILE A 476 -8.40 -14.18 7.85
CA ILE A 476 -8.73 -12.76 8.03
C ILE A 476 -9.46 -12.20 6.80
N GLN A 477 -8.99 -12.53 5.59
CA GLN A 477 -9.58 -12.02 4.34
C GLN A 477 -11.03 -12.50 4.13
N LEU A 478 -11.32 -13.74 4.52
CA LEU A 478 -12.62 -14.39 4.33
C LEU A 478 -13.55 -14.24 5.54
N ASP A 479 -13.06 -13.65 6.65
CA ASP A 479 -13.78 -13.52 7.93
C ASP A 479 -14.32 -14.87 8.41
N ARG A 480 -13.48 -15.91 8.32
CA ARG A 480 -13.85 -17.31 8.57
C ARG A 480 -12.71 -18.05 9.25
N PRO A 481 -12.98 -18.85 10.30
CA PRO A 481 -11.95 -19.62 10.98
C PRO A 481 -11.33 -20.67 10.04
N LEU A 482 -10.00 -20.67 9.94
CA LEU A 482 -9.21 -21.68 9.22
C LEU A 482 -8.14 -22.26 10.15
N SER A 483 -8.43 -23.41 10.77
CA SER A 483 -7.55 -24.06 11.74
C SER A 483 -6.36 -24.80 11.12
N GLY A 484 -6.34 -24.98 9.79
CA GLY A 484 -5.20 -25.58 9.08
C GLY A 484 -5.61 -26.52 7.95
N LEU A 485 -4.68 -27.41 7.58
CA LEU A 485 -4.86 -28.43 6.54
C LEU A 485 -4.83 -29.82 7.17
N SER A 486 -5.70 -30.70 6.69
CA SER A 486 -5.67 -32.14 7.01
C SER A 486 -4.39 -32.82 6.50
N ASP A 487 -4.02 -33.95 7.11
CA ASP A 487 -2.90 -34.78 6.65
C ASP A 487 -3.08 -35.26 5.19
N ARG A 488 -4.33 -35.50 4.79
CA ARG A 488 -4.69 -35.85 3.42
C ARG A 488 -4.33 -34.73 2.46
N PHE A 489 -4.63 -33.49 2.81
CA PHE A 489 -4.31 -32.34 1.97
C PHE A 489 -2.78 -32.12 1.95
N TRP A 490 -2.10 -32.22 3.09
CA TRP A 490 -0.63 -32.16 3.13
C TRP A 490 0.03 -33.17 2.20
N THR A 491 -0.46 -34.42 2.19
CA THR A 491 0.03 -35.46 1.28
C THR A 491 -0.12 -35.07 -0.20
N LYS A 492 -1.22 -34.42 -0.57
CA LYS A 492 -1.41 -33.90 -1.94
C LYS A 492 -0.45 -32.75 -2.26
N LEU A 493 -0.26 -31.83 -1.31
CA LEU A 493 0.62 -30.68 -1.47
C LEU A 493 2.08 -31.11 -1.64
N THR A 494 2.54 -32.09 -0.87
CA THR A 494 3.93 -32.58 -0.92
C THR A 494 4.20 -33.44 -2.15
N ALA A 495 3.20 -34.15 -2.67
CA ALA A 495 3.35 -34.95 -3.89
C ALA A 495 3.38 -34.12 -5.18
N HIS A 496 2.92 -32.86 -5.14
CA HIS A 496 2.84 -31.99 -6.31
C HIS A 496 4.17 -31.28 -6.58
N SER A 497 4.53 -31.12 -7.86
CA SER A 497 5.81 -30.52 -8.28
C SER A 497 5.82 -29.00 -8.37
N TRP A 498 4.64 -28.36 -8.28
CA TRP A 498 4.45 -26.90 -8.27
C TRP A 498 5.11 -26.14 -9.43
N PRO A 499 4.76 -26.44 -10.71
CA PRO A 499 5.29 -25.73 -11.88
C PRO A 499 4.96 -24.22 -11.88
N GLY A 500 3.87 -23.79 -11.24
CA GLY A 500 3.54 -22.37 -11.04
C GLY A 500 4.03 -21.80 -9.70
N ASN A 501 4.87 -22.56 -8.99
CA ASN A 501 5.56 -22.17 -7.76
C ASN A 501 4.60 -21.63 -6.68
N ILE A 502 4.98 -20.55 -6.00
CA ILE A 502 4.21 -19.97 -4.89
C ILE A 502 2.84 -19.47 -5.38
N ARG A 503 2.77 -18.90 -6.57
CA ARG A 503 1.52 -18.36 -7.13
C ARG A 503 0.47 -19.46 -7.32
N GLU A 504 0.89 -20.63 -7.78
CA GLU A 504 0.03 -21.80 -7.89
C GLU A 504 -0.40 -22.33 -6.51
N LEU A 505 0.53 -22.44 -5.56
CA LEU A 505 0.22 -22.84 -4.19
C LEU A 505 -0.84 -21.95 -3.55
N GLN A 506 -0.65 -20.64 -3.64
CA GLN A 506 -1.58 -19.64 -3.11
C GLN A 506 -2.98 -19.80 -3.73
N HIS A 507 -3.04 -20.00 -5.06
CA HIS A 507 -4.29 -20.20 -5.78
C HIS A 507 -5.03 -21.47 -5.32
N VAL A 508 -4.31 -22.59 -5.21
CA VAL A 508 -4.88 -23.87 -4.75
C VAL A 508 -5.43 -23.75 -3.33
N LEU A 509 -4.69 -23.15 -2.42
CA LEU A 509 -5.11 -22.98 -1.02
C LEU A 509 -6.31 -22.03 -0.89
N MET A 510 -6.31 -20.91 -1.61
CA MET A 510 -7.44 -19.98 -1.63
C MET A 510 -8.72 -20.66 -2.16
N HIS A 511 -8.60 -21.44 -3.24
CA HIS A 511 -9.74 -22.18 -3.78
C HIS A 511 -10.29 -23.22 -2.80
N ALA A 512 -9.42 -23.91 -2.06
CA ALA A 512 -9.86 -24.81 -0.99
C ALA A 512 -10.58 -24.05 0.12
N ALA A 513 -10.02 -22.93 0.59
CA ALA A 513 -10.60 -22.08 1.63
C ALA A 513 -12.00 -21.54 1.26
N LEU A 514 -12.24 -21.26 -0.02
CA LEU A 514 -13.53 -20.77 -0.53
C LEU A 514 -14.59 -21.85 -0.73
N ARG A 515 -14.19 -23.11 -1.00
CA ARG A 515 -15.10 -24.16 -1.47
C ARG A 515 -15.38 -25.27 -0.45
N GLU A 516 -14.49 -25.44 0.52
CA GLU A 516 -14.64 -26.48 1.54
C GLU A 516 -15.33 -25.91 2.77
N ASP A 517 -16.13 -26.73 3.46
CA ASP A 517 -16.82 -26.37 4.70
C ASP A 517 -15.97 -26.76 5.92
N GLY A 518 -16.13 -26.05 7.04
CA GLY A 518 -15.38 -26.29 8.29
C GLY A 518 -14.00 -25.63 8.38
N PRO A 519 -13.39 -25.55 9.57
CA PRO A 519 -12.13 -24.83 9.77
C PRO A 519 -10.88 -25.60 9.28
N LEU A 520 -10.95 -26.92 9.16
CA LEU A 520 -9.87 -27.75 8.65
C LEU A 520 -10.08 -28.06 7.16
N LEU A 521 -9.13 -27.70 6.31
CA LEU A 521 -9.24 -27.95 4.86
C LEU A 521 -8.81 -29.39 4.52
N GLU A 522 -9.68 -30.11 3.83
CA GLU A 522 -9.54 -31.52 3.46
C GLU A 522 -8.85 -31.71 2.09
N GLY A 523 -8.74 -30.63 1.31
CA GLY A 523 -8.17 -30.67 -0.04
C GLY A 523 -9.07 -31.44 -1.02
N ARG A 524 -10.39 -31.45 -0.77
CA ARG A 524 -11.41 -32.06 -1.65
C ARG A 524 -11.43 -31.39 -3.02
N HIS A 525 -11.09 -30.10 -3.07
CA HIS A 525 -11.04 -29.31 -4.30
C HIS A 525 -9.61 -29.04 -4.78
N PHE A 526 -8.66 -29.92 -4.46
CA PHE A 526 -7.28 -29.81 -4.94
C PHE A 526 -7.22 -29.92 -6.47
N ALA A 527 -7.08 -28.77 -7.13
CA ALA A 527 -7.01 -28.64 -8.58
C ALA A 527 -5.85 -27.69 -8.96
N PRO A 528 -4.59 -28.16 -8.86
CA PRO A 528 -3.43 -27.42 -9.39
C PRO A 528 -3.57 -27.25 -10.90
N ALA A 529 -3.07 -26.14 -11.44
CA ALA A 529 -3.21 -25.84 -12.86
C ALA A 529 -2.31 -26.79 -13.67
N THR A 530 -2.89 -27.56 -14.59
CA THR A 530 -2.11 -28.38 -15.51
C THR A 530 -1.30 -27.51 -16.47
N ARG A 531 -0.05 -27.94 -16.75
CA ARG A 531 0.98 -27.27 -17.58
C ARG A 531 0.42 -26.34 -18.66
N GLY A 532 0.82 -25.06 -18.63
CA GLY A 532 0.68 -24.14 -19.76
C GLY A 532 -0.48 -23.13 -19.73
N ALA A 533 -1.17 -22.96 -18.60
CA ALA A 533 -2.13 -21.87 -18.48
C ALA A 533 -1.41 -20.53 -18.21
N SER A 534 -1.41 -19.67 -19.23
CA SER A 534 -1.18 -18.21 -19.16
C SER A 534 -2.12 -17.53 -18.13
N PRO A 535 -1.96 -16.23 -17.80
CA PRO A 535 -2.30 -15.68 -16.48
C PRO A 535 -3.77 -15.88 -16.10
N LEU A 536 -4.05 -15.75 -14.80
CA LEU A 536 -5.37 -15.62 -14.15
C LEU A 536 -6.55 -15.44 -15.13
N PRO A 537 -7.68 -16.15 -14.96
CA PRO A 537 -8.91 -15.82 -15.67
C PRO A 537 -9.30 -14.37 -15.32
N GLY A 538 -8.95 -13.49 -16.25
CA GLY A 538 -8.83 -12.04 -16.10
C GLY A 538 -8.24 -11.48 -17.39
N ALA A 539 -7.26 -12.18 -18.00
CA ALA A 539 -6.76 -11.88 -19.35
C ALA A 539 -7.53 -12.59 -20.49
N ALA A 540 -8.13 -13.76 -20.23
CA ALA A 540 -8.83 -14.53 -21.27
C ALA A 540 -10.24 -14.01 -21.60
N VAL A 541 -10.81 -13.11 -20.80
CA VAL A 541 -12.10 -12.45 -21.12
C VAL A 541 -11.91 -11.07 -21.76
N THR A 542 -10.71 -10.50 -21.66
CA THR A 542 -10.35 -9.28 -22.40
C THR A 542 -9.87 -9.57 -23.81
N ALA A 543 -9.34 -10.77 -24.08
CA ALA A 543 -8.97 -11.24 -25.41
C ALA A 543 -10.18 -11.91 -26.12
N GLY A 544 -11.15 -11.09 -26.54
CA GLY A 544 -12.31 -11.54 -27.33
C GLY A 544 -13.64 -11.03 -26.79
N ARG A 545 -13.80 -9.70 -26.79
CA ARG A 545 -14.96 -8.99 -26.21
C ARG A 545 -16.24 -9.03 -27.07
N SER A 546 -16.46 -10.12 -27.80
CA SER A 546 -17.66 -10.35 -28.61
C SER A 546 -17.69 -11.79 -29.16
N GLY A 547 -18.55 -12.65 -28.61
CA GLY A 547 -18.76 -14.02 -29.13
C GLY A 547 -19.68 -14.87 -28.25
N GLU A 548 -20.28 -15.91 -28.83
CA GLU A 548 -21.18 -16.86 -28.12
C GLU A 548 -20.50 -17.56 -26.93
N ALA A 549 -19.19 -17.81 -27.01
CA ALA A 549 -18.42 -18.40 -25.92
C ALA A 549 -18.41 -17.55 -24.65
N TRP A 550 -18.34 -16.22 -24.81
CA TRP A 550 -18.38 -15.26 -23.69
C TRP A 550 -19.77 -15.22 -23.04
N ARG A 551 -20.83 -15.16 -23.85
CA ARG A 551 -22.22 -15.20 -23.36
C ARG A 551 -22.52 -16.52 -22.63
N SER A 552 -22.05 -17.64 -23.17
CA SER A 552 -22.20 -18.97 -22.56
C SER A 552 -21.48 -19.07 -21.21
N ALA A 553 -20.29 -18.49 -21.09
CA ALA A 553 -19.54 -18.45 -19.83
C ALA A 553 -20.28 -17.66 -18.74
N ILE A 554 -20.85 -16.50 -19.07
CA ILE A 554 -21.64 -15.68 -18.13
C ILE A 554 -22.93 -16.40 -17.71
N ALA A 555 -23.65 -16.98 -18.67
CA ALA A 555 -24.88 -17.73 -18.39
C ALA A 555 -24.62 -18.95 -17.48
N ARG A 556 -23.52 -19.67 -17.71
CA ARG A 556 -23.11 -20.81 -16.89
C ARG A 556 -22.72 -20.37 -15.47
N ALA A 557 -21.94 -19.31 -15.34
CA ALA A 557 -21.56 -18.76 -14.04
C ALA A 557 -22.77 -18.29 -13.22
N LEU A 558 -23.79 -17.69 -13.87
CA LEU A 558 -25.04 -17.32 -13.21
C LEU A 558 -25.89 -18.53 -12.80
N LYS A 559 -25.94 -19.57 -13.65
CA LYS A 559 -26.66 -20.82 -13.37
C LYS A 559 -26.04 -21.57 -12.19
N ASP A 560 -24.72 -21.75 -12.19
CA ASP A 560 -23.98 -22.43 -11.13
C ASP A 560 -24.03 -21.66 -9.80
N ALA A 561 -24.06 -20.32 -9.89
CA ALA A 561 -24.26 -19.43 -8.74
C ALA A 561 -25.73 -19.29 -8.29
N ARG A 562 -26.68 -20.00 -8.92
CA ARG A 562 -28.13 -19.92 -8.65
C ARG A 562 -28.66 -18.47 -8.62
N GLY A 563 -28.19 -17.64 -9.56
CA GLY A 563 -28.59 -16.23 -9.67
C GLY A 563 -27.88 -15.26 -8.72
N ASN A 564 -26.98 -15.74 -7.85
CA ASN A 564 -26.17 -14.87 -6.98
C ASN A 564 -25.06 -14.18 -7.78
N LYS A 565 -25.29 -12.90 -8.10
CA LYS A 565 -24.41 -12.08 -8.96
C LYS A 565 -23.02 -11.85 -8.36
N SER A 566 -22.88 -11.78 -7.04
CA SER A 566 -21.57 -11.65 -6.39
C SER A 566 -20.75 -12.93 -6.56
N ARG A 567 -21.38 -14.09 -6.39
CA ARG A 567 -20.75 -15.40 -6.54
C ARG A 567 -20.43 -15.72 -8.00
N ALA A 568 -21.31 -15.33 -8.93
CA ALA A 568 -21.05 -15.42 -10.37
C ALA A 568 -19.88 -14.53 -10.81
N ALA A 569 -19.80 -13.29 -10.29
CA ALA A 569 -18.71 -12.37 -10.59
C ALA A 569 -17.37 -12.91 -10.08
N ALA A 570 -17.35 -13.46 -8.86
CA ALA A 570 -16.18 -14.13 -8.29
C ALA A 570 -15.75 -15.36 -9.11
N ALA A 571 -16.69 -16.17 -9.59
CA ALA A 571 -16.41 -17.33 -10.45
C ALA A 571 -15.84 -16.92 -11.83
N LEU A 572 -16.23 -15.74 -12.31
CA LEU A 572 -15.75 -15.15 -13.57
C LEU A 572 -14.46 -14.32 -13.40
N GLY A 573 -13.93 -14.19 -12.18
CA GLY A 573 -12.71 -13.41 -11.92
C GLY A 573 -12.90 -11.89 -12.10
N VAL A 574 -14.14 -11.39 -12.04
CA VAL A 574 -14.43 -9.96 -12.23
C VAL A 574 -15.17 -9.36 -11.04
N THR A 575 -15.14 -8.03 -10.94
CA THR A 575 -15.93 -7.33 -9.93
C THR A 575 -17.42 -7.47 -10.23
N ARG A 576 -18.25 -7.43 -9.18
CA ARG A 576 -19.71 -7.42 -9.33
C ARG A 576 -20.19 -6.32 -10.29
N ARG A 577 -19.56 -5.14 -10.25
CA ARG A 577 -19.87 -4.01 -11.14
C ARG A 577 -19.56 -4.32 -12.60
N THR A 578 -18.47 -5.01 -12.88
CA THR A 578 -18.09 -5.46 -14.23
C THR A 578 -19.12 -6.46 -14.76
N LEU A 579 -19.56 -7.42 -13.93
CA LEU A 579 -20.62 -8.36 -14.32
C LEU A 579 -21.94 -7.65 -14.64
N TYR A 580 -22.34 -6.62 -13.88
CA TYR A 580 -23.56 -5.86 -14.20
C TYR A 580 -23.49 -5.18 -15.58
N LYS A 581 -22.36 -4.54 -15.90
CA LYS A 581 -22.16 -3.96 -17.24
C LYS A 581 -22.26 -5.00 -18.34
N TRP A 582 -21.70 -6.20 -18.11
CA TRP A 582 -21.79 -7.29 -19.08
C TRP A 582 -23.22 -7.81 -19.27
N LEU A 583 -24.04 -7.83 -18.22
CA LEU A 583 -25.44 -8.24 -18.31
C LEU A 583 -26.30 -7.21 -19.05
N GLU A 584 -26.04 -5.91 -18.84
CA GLU A 584 -26.67 -4.83 -19.61
C GLU A 584 -26.33 -4.93 -21.11
N GLU A 585 -25.07 -5.26 -21.45
CA GLU A 585 -24.62 -5.49 -22.83
C GLU A 585 -25.20 -6.77 -23.48
N ILE A 586 -25.58 -7.78 -22.69
CA ILE A 586 -26.18 -9.04 -23.16
C ILE A 586 -27.71 -8.94 -23.33
N GLY A 587 -28.34 -7.94 -22.70
CA GLY A 587 -29.78 -7.74 -22.76
C GLY A 587 -30.56 -8.74 -21.89
N SER A 588 -30.28 -8.79 -20.58
CA SER A 588 -31.12 -9.51 -19.60
C SER A 588 -31.24 -8.79 -18.27
#